data_AF-A0A7C6W9F5-F1
#
_entry.id   AF-A0A7C6W9F5-F1
#
_cell.length_a   1.000
_cell.length_b   1.000
_cell.length_c   1.000
_cell.angle_alpha   90.00
_cell.angle_beta   90.00
_cell.angle_gamma   90.00
#
_symmetry.space_group_name_H-M   'P 1'
#
loop_
_entity.id
_entity.type
_entity.pdbx_description
1 polymer ?
#
loop_
_entity_poly.entity_id
_entity_poly.type
_entity_poly.pdbx_seq_one_letter_code
_entity_poly.pdbx_strand_id
1 'polypeptide(L)' 'MIIQKIPIDQINPAAYNPRKDLQPGDPEYEKLKRSMQEFGYVEPIVWNKRTGNIIGG' A
#
# COMPACT_ATOMS: atom_id res chain seq x y z
N MET A 1 8.16 -16.82 -5.33
CA MET A 1 7.79 -15.46 -4.87
C MET A 1 8.96 -14.89 -4.09
N ILE A 2 9.43 -13.68 -4.42
CA ILE A 2 10.51 -13.00 -3.67
C ILE A 2 9.88 -11.86 -2.90
N ILE A 3 10.11 -11.82 -1.59
CA ILE A 3 9.68 -10.74 -0.72
C ILE A 3 10.90 -9.90 -0.38
N GLN A 4 10.79 -8.59 -0.54
CA GLN A 4 11.87 -7.66 -0.27
C GLN A 4 11.33 -6.40 0.43
N LYS A 5 12.13 -5.83 1.32
CA LYS A 5 11.89 -4.50 1.86
C LYS A 5 12.46 -3.49 0.88
N ILE A 6 11.63 -2.52 0.46
CA ILE A 6 12.05 -1.40 -0.37
C ILE A 6 11.67 -0.08 0.32
N PRO A 7 12.44 0.99 0.11
CA PRO A 7 12.04 2.33 0.50
C PRO A 7 10.69 2.73 -0.11
N ILE A 8 9.85 3.44 0.67
CA ILE A 8 8.48 3.82 0.26
C ILE A 8 8.48 4.86 -0.87
N ASP A 9 9.54 5.66 -0.97
CA ASP A 9 9.75 6.66 -2.03
C ASP A 9 10.05 6.04 -3.41
N GLN A 10 10.33 4.73 -3.47
CA GLN A 10 10.47 3.98 -4.73
C GLN A 10 9.12 3.44 -5.26
N ILE A 11 8.03 3.75 -4.57
CA ILE A 11 6.72 3.18 -4.82
C ILE A 11 5.79 4.23 -5.42
N ASN A 12 5.47 4.06 -6.70
CA ASN A 12 4.58 4.95 -7.45
C ASN A 12 3.14 4.39 -7.46
N PRO A 13 2.12 5.24 -7.27
CA PRO A 13 0.74 4.87 -7.57
C PRO A 13 0.57 4.66 -9.07
N ALA A 14 -0.16 3.61 -9.46
CA ALA A 14 -0.52 3.40 -10.86
C ALA A 14 -1.64 4.35 -11.28
N ALA A 15 -1.43 5.16 -12.32
CA ALA A 15 -2.39 6.17 -12.80
C ALA A 15 -3.76 5.60 -13.22
N TYR A 16 -3.80 4.33 -13.62
CA TYR A 16 -5.03 3.65 -14.02
C TYR A 16 -5.84 3.09 -12.85
N ASN A 17 -5.32 3.15 -11.61
CA ASN A 17 -5.99 2.60 -10.45
C ASN A 17 -6.81 3.69 -9.75
N PRO A 18 -8.15 3.74 -9.90
CA PRO A 18 -8.97 4.73 -9.21
C PRO A 18 -8.94 4.43 -7.71
N ARG A 19 -8.13 5.19 -6.97
CA ARG A 19 -8.03 5.07 -5.52
C ARG A 19 -8.85 6.16 -4.86
N LYS A 20 -9.63 5.77 -3.85
CA LYS A 20 -10.18 6.73 -2.90
C LYS A 20 -9.02 7.30 -2.09
N ASP A 21 -8.91 8.62 -2.06
CA ASP A 21 -7.89 9.31 -1.28
C ASP A 21 -8.31 9.34 0.19
N LEU A 22 -8.12 8.21 0.88
CA LEU A 22 -8.49 8.06 2.28
C LEU A 22 -7.71 9.03 3.16
N GLN A 23 -8.44 9.91 3.85
CA GLN A 23 -7.88 10.90 4.75
C GLN A 23 -7.95 10.42 6.20
N PRO A 24 -7.04 10.91 7.08
CA PRO A 24 -7.20 10.74 8.52
C PRO A 24 -8.59 11.20 9.00
N GLY A 25 -9.22 10.40 9.85
CA GLY A 25 -10.61 10.60 10.29
C GLY A 25 -11.66 9.91 9.43
N ASP A 26 -11.35 9.47 8.20
CA ASP A 26 -12.26 8.60 7.45
C ASP A 26 -12.45 7.27 8.21
N PRO A 27 -13.70 6.75 8.35
CA PRO A 27 -13.93 5.49 9.07
C PRO A 27 -13.12 4.31 8.52
N GLU A 28 -12.93 4.26 7.19
CA GLU A 28 -12.13 3.24 6.51
C GLU A 28 -10.64 3.40 6.79
N TYR A 29 -10.13 4.64 6.80
CA TYR A 29 -8.75 4.93 7.15
C TYR A 29 -8.43 4.50 8.58
N GLU A 30 -9.26 4.89 9.56
CA GLU A 30 -9.03 4.55 10.97
C GLU A 30 -9.16 3.04 11.23
N LYS A 31 -10.00 2.35 10.48
CA LYS A 31 -10.08 0.88 10.53
C LYS A 31 -8.80 0.23 10.02
N LEU A 32 -8.29 0.68 8.87
CA LEU A 32 -7.05 0.16 8.30
C LEU A 32 -5.85 0.43 9.22
N LYS A 33 -5.72 1.67 9.72
CA LYS A 33 -4.67 2.08 10.65
C LYS A 33 -4.65 1.23 11.91
N ARG A 34 -5.82 0.98 12.52
CA ARG A 34 -5.94 0.12 13.71
C ARG A 34 -5.49 -1.31 13.42
N SER A 35 -5.93 -1.87 12.30
CA SER A 35 -5.52 -3.22 11.87
C SER A 35 -4.01 -3.31 11.69
N MET A 36 -3.39 -2.32 11.04
CA MET A 36 -1.93 -2.27 10.86
C MET A 36 -1.18 -2.13 12.19
N GLN A 37 -1.73 -1.43 13.18
CA GLN A 37 -1.14 -1.30 14.51
C GLN A 37 -1.24 -2.59 15.33
N GLU A 38 -2.35 -3.30 15.22
CA GLU A 38 -2.62 -4.52 15.99
C GLU A 38 -1.95 -5.75 15.39
N PHE A 39 -2.02 -5.90 14.07
CA PHE A 39 -1.58 -7.12 13.36
C PHE A 39 -0.32 -6.92 12.52
N GLY A 40 0.15 -5.67 12.37
CA GLY A 40 1.27 -5.36 11.49
C GLY A 40 0.91 -5.52 10.01
N TYR A 41 1.94 -5.73 9.20
CA TYR A 41 1.81 -5.84 7.75
C TYR A 41 1.65 -7.29 7.31
N VAL A 42 0.40 -7.72 7.15
CA VAL A 42 0.05 -9.14 6.93
C VAL A 42 0.19 -9.54 5.46
N GLU A 43 -0.22 -8.66 4.53
CA GLU A 43 -0.19 -8.92 3.09
C GLU A 43 0.78 -7.97 2.36
N PRO A 44 1.87 -8.49 1.76
CA PRO A 44 2.79 -7.69 0.97
C PRO A 44 2.17 -7.13 -0.30
N ILE A 45 2.48 -5.87 -0.62
CA ILE A 45 2.12 -5.24 -1.88
C ILE A 45 2.83 -5.91 -3.06
N VAL A 46 2.15 -5.93 -4.20
CA VAL A 46 2.72 -6.34 -5.47
C VAL A 46 3.25 -5.10 -6.18
N TRP A 47 4.55 -5.08 -6.47
CA TRP A 47 5.26 -3.94 -7.03
C TRP A 47 6.03 -4.34 -8.29
N ASN A 48 5.96 -3.49 -9.31
CA ASN A 48 6.74 -3.68 -10.53
C ASN A 48 8.13 -3.04 -10.39
N LYS A 49 9.16 -3.88 -10.22
CA LYS A 49 10.56 -3.44 -10.08
C LYS A 49 11.09 -2.58 -11.23
N ARG A 50 10.55 -2.73 -12.45
CA ARG A 50 11.03 -1.98 -13.61
C ARG A 50 10.44 -0.57 -13.68
N THR A 51 9.18 -0.40 -13.28
CA THR A 51 8.46 0.88 -13.41
C THR A 51 8.28 1.62 -12.09
N GLY A 52 8.49 0.95 -10.96
CA GLY A 52 8.21 1.49 -9.64
C GLY A 52 6.73 1.45 -9.25
N ASN A 53 5.83 1.00 -10.13
CA ASN A 53 4.39 1.09 -9.88
C ASN A 53 3.87 -0.03 -8.98
N ILE A 54 2.99 0.32 -8.04
CA ILE A 54 2.14 -0.65 -7.33
C ILE A 54 1.16 -1.28 -8.31
N ILE A 55 1.08 -2.60 -8.30
CA ILE A 55 0.11 -3.40 -9.06
C ILE A 55 -1.08 -3.81 -8.18
N GLY A 56 -0.84 -4.13 -6.91
CA GLY A 56 -1.88 -4.54 -5.96
C GLY A 56 -1.45 -4.36 -4.51
N GLY A 57 -2.45 -4.22 -3.64
CA GLY A 57 -2.31 -3.90 -2.21
C GLY A 57 -3.49 -3.06 -1.74
#